data_AF-A0A0Q9I8Y8-F1
#
_entry.id   AF-A0A0Q9I8Y8-F1
#
_cell.length_a   1.000
_cell.length_b   1.000
_cell.length_c   1.000
_cell.angle_alpha   90.00
_cell.angle_beta   90.00
_cell.angle_gamma   90.00
#
_symmetry.space_group_name_H-M   'P 1'
#
loop_
_entity.id
_entity.type
_entity.pdbx_description
1 polymer ?
#
loop_
_entity_poly.entity_id
_entity_poly.type
_entity_poly.pdbx_seq_one_letter_code
_entity_poly.pdbx_strand_id
1 'polypeptide(L)' 'MGQVLQFRLPPRRDDLPAGLALDLLSAVDFALRDLADIGRHSTLEAVREQAAACRQMLEAAYIAEIEHG' A
#
# COMPACT_ATOMS: atom_id res chain seq x y z
N MET A 1 23.81 27.54 21.80
CA MET A 1 24.74 26.51 21.29
C MET A 1 23.91 25.25 21.01
N GLY A 2 23.48 25.02 19.77
CA GLY A 2 22.64 23.86 19.42
C GLY A 2 23.50 22.65 19.08
N GLN A 3 23.19 21.49 19.67
CA GLN A 3 23.88 20.23 19.39
C GLN A 3 23.22 19.54 18.18
N VAL A 4 24.02 19.19 17.17
CA VAL A 4 23.53 18.45 15.98
C VAL A 4 23.72 16.96 16.24
N LEU A 5 22.62 16.22 16.27
CA LEU A 5 22.63 14.75 16.33
C LEU A 5 22.73 14.21 14.90
N GLN A 6 23.85 13.56 14.56
CA GLN A 6 23.95 12.82 13.30
C GLN A 6 23.28 11.45 13.46
N PHE A 7 22.10 11.29 12.87
CA PHE A 7 21.45 9.99 12.73
C PHE A 7 22.14 9.23 11.60
N ARG A 8 22.88 8.16 11.93
CA ARG A 8 23.37 7.21 10.93
C ARG A 8 22.21 6.32 10.52
N LEU A 9 21.88 6.35 9.22
CA LEU A 9 20.90 5.43 8.66
C LEU A 9 21.45 4.00 8.78
N PRO A 10 20.73 3.05 9.40
CA PRO A 10 21.16 1.67 9.41
C PRO A 10 21.25 1.12 7.97
N PRO A 11 22.17 0.20 7.68
CA PRO A 11 22.32 -0.37 6.35
C PRO A 11 21.02 -1.07 5.94
N ARG A 12 20.60 -0.80 4.70
CA ARG A 12 19.44 -1.44 4.07
C ARG A 12 19.68 -2.94 4.03
N ARG A 13 18.82 -3.71 4.70
CA ARG A 13 18.81 -5.17 4.60
C ARG A 13 18.10 -5.53 3.29
N ASP A 14 18.87 -5.87 2.26
CA ASP A 14 18.32 -6.38 1.00
C ASP A 14 18.00 -7.90 1.07
N ASP A 15 18.17 -8.53 2.24
CA ASP A 15 17.96 -9.96 2.49
C ASP A 15 16.48 -10.32 2.74
N LEU A 16 15.55 -9.82 1.92
CA LEU A 16 14.20 -10.41 1.89
C LEU A 16 14.26 -11.65 0.98
N PRO A 17 13.99 -12.87 1.50
CA PRO A 17 14.00 -14.06 0.66
C PRO A 17 13.08 -13.86 -0.55
N ALA A 18 13.59 -14.14 -1.75
CA ALA A 18 12.86 -13.95 -3.01
C ALA A 18 11.55 -14.76 -3.13
N GLY A 19 11.25 -15.63 -2.15
CA GLY A 19 10.01 -16.39 -2.03
C GLY A 19 8.93 -15.77 -1.13
N LEU A 20 9.12 -14.54 -0.63
CA LEU A 20 8.11 -13.77 0.13
C LEU A 20 7.33 -12.78 -0.73
N ALA A 21 7.58 -12.73 -2.04
CA ALA A 21 6.79 -11.91 -2.95
C ALA A 21 5.38 -12.50 -3.03
N LEU A 22 4.39 -11.69 -2.67
CA LEU A 22 2.98 -12.03 -2.83
C LEU A 22 2.69 -12.27 -4.31
N ASP A 23 1.86 -13.28 -4.61
CA ASP A 23 1.28 -13.38 -5.93
C ASP A 23 0.43 -12.13 -6.22
N LEU A 24 0.32 -11.76 -7.49
CA LEU A 24 -0.29 -10.49 -7.89
C LEU A 24 -1.75 -10.39 -7.44
N LEU A 25 -2.52 -11.49 -7.50
CA LEU A 25 -3.92 -11.51 -7.10
C LEU A 25 -4.06 -11.28 -5.59
N SER A 26 -3.28 -12.01 -4.79
CA SER A 26 -3.20 -11.78 -3.34
C SER A 26 -2.77 -10.36 -3.01
N ALA A 27 -1.78 -9.81 -3.71
CA ALA A 27 -1.32 -8.43 -3.49
C ALA A 27 -2.44 -7.40 -3.72
N VAL A 28 -3.23 -7.58 -4.78
CA VAL A 28 -4.38 -6.71 -5.07
C VAL A 28 -5.49 -6.88 -4.02
N ASP A 29 -5.81 -8.11 -3.62
CA ASP A 29 -6.79 -8.38 -2.57
C ASP A 29 -6.42 -7.72 -1.24
N PHE A 30 -5.14 -7.80 -0.84
CA PHE A 30 -4.65 -7.12 0.36
C PHE A 30 -4.76 -5.60 0.22
N ALA A 31 -4.35 -5.02 -0.90
CA ALA A 31 -4.43 -3.58 -1.13
C ALA A 31 -5.88 -3.06 -1.09
N LEU A 32 -6.85 -3.81 -1.63
CA LEU A 32 -8.27 -3.43 -1.57
C LEU A 32 -8.81 -3.42 -0.13
N ARG A 33 -8.39 -4.40 0.70
CA ARG A 33 -8.75 -4.46 2.13
C ARG A 33 -8.12 -3.31 2.90
N ASP A 34 -6.84 -3.06 2.69
CA ASP A 34 -6.10 -1.99 3.34
C ASP A 34 -6.73 -0.62 3.04
N LEU A 35 -7.09 -0.36 1.78
CA LEU A 35 -7.77 0.88 1.39
C LEU A 35 -9.14 1.03 2.07
N ALA A 36 -9.87 -0.07 2.24
CA ALA A 36 -11.13 -0.06 2.97
C ALA A 36 -10.93 0.20 4.47
N ASP A 37 -9.90 -0.39 5.08
CA ASP A 37 -9.54 -0.16 6.49
C ASP A 37 -9.07 1.28 6.74
N ILE A 38 -8.20 1.81 5.88
CA ILE A 38 -7.77 3.22 5.93
C ILE A 38 -8.98 4.15 5.85
N GLY A 39 -9.90 3.89 4.91
CA GLY A 39 -11.13 4.69 4.78
C GLY A 39 -12.02 4.65 6.01
N ARG A 40 -12.12 3.50 6.69
CA ARG A 40 -12.91 3.36 7.94
C ARG A 40 -12.28 4.04 9.14
N HIS A 41 -10.95 3.95 9.27
CA HIS A 41 -10.25 4.39 10.48
C HIS A 41 -9.65 5.79 10.38
N SER A 42 -9.62 6.40 9.19
CA SER A 42 -9.11 7.76 9.03
C SER A 42 -10.12 8.82 9.50
N THR A 43 -9.66 9.70 10.38
CA THR A 43 -10.41 10.89 10.80
C THR A 43 -10.38 12.01 9.77
N LEU A 44 -9.41 12.02 8.85
CA LEU A 44 -9.24 13.04 7.82
C LEU A 44 -10.10 12.71 6.58
N GLU A 45 -10.99 13.64 6.22
CA GLU A 45 -11.90 13.48 5.08
C GLU A 45 -11.17 13.29 3.76
N ALA A 46 -10.18 14.13 3.47
CA ALA A 46 -9.36 14.02 2.26
C ALA A 46 -8.70 12.63 2.12
N VAL A 47 -8.29 12.01 3.24
CA VAL A 47 -7.71 10.66 3.23
C VAL A 47 -8.77 9.61 2.92
N ARG A 48 -10.00 9.76 3.43
CA ARG A 48 -11.11 8.85 3.11
C ARG A 48 -11.50 8.92 1.65
N GLU A 49 -11.59 10.14 1.10
CA GLU A 49 -11.88 10.36 -0.32
C GLU A 49 -10.81 9.77 -1.21
N GLN A 50 -9.54 10.02 -0.89
CA GLN A 50 -8.41 9.46 -1.63
C GLN A 50 -8.39 7.93 -1.55
N ALA A 51 -8.60 7.33 -0.36
CA ALA A 51 -8.65 5.88 -0.22
C ALA A 51 -9.79 5.27 -1.04
N ALA A 52 -10.96 5.92 -1.09
CA ALA A 52 -12.09 5.48 -1.90
C ALA A 52 -11.78 5.56 -3.41
N ALA A 53 -11.15 6.65 -3.87
CA ALA A 53 -10.76 6.81 -5.27
C ALA A 53 -9.69 5.77 -5.69
N CYS A 54 -8.67 5.57 -4.85
CA CYS A 54 -7.65 4.55 -5.08
C CYS A 54 -8.26 3.15 -5.15
N ARG A 55 -9.22 2.84 -4.28
CA ARG A 55 -9.89 1.53 -4.27
C ARG A 55 -10.66 1.29 -5.56
N GLN A 56 -11.46 2.27 -6.00
CA GLN A 56 -12.23 2.18 -7.24
C GLN A 56 -11.32 1.97 -8.46
N MET A 57 -10.23 2.73 -8.55
CA MET A 57 -9.27 2.59 -9.66
C MET A 57 -8.63 1.20 -9.68
N LEU A 58 -8.21 0.70 -8.52
CA LEU A 58 -7.55 -0.60 -8.41
C LEU A 58 -8.53 -1.76 -8.68
N GLU A 59 -9.75 -1.68 -8.18
CA GLU A 59 -10.81 -2.68 -8.42
C GLU A 59 -11.19 -2.74 -9.90
N ALA A 60 -11.32 -1.59 -10.56
CA ALA A 60 -11.59 -1.52 -11.99
C ALA A 60 -10.46 -2.14 -12.82
N ALA A 61 -9.20 -1.83 -12.49
CA ALA A 61 -8.04 -2.42 -13.16
C ALA A 61 -7.98 -3.94 -12.96
N TYR A 62 -8.26 -4.41 -11.74
CA TYR A 62 -8.27 -5.83 -11.41
C TYR A 62 -9.33 -6.62 -12.18
N ILE A 63 -10.56 -6.10 -12.20
CA ILE A 63 -11.66 -6.71 -12.97
C ILE A 63 -11.31 -6.75 -14.46
N ALA A 64 -10.78 -5.65 -15.00
CA ALA A 64 -10.35 -5.59 -16.40
C ALA A 64 -9.29 -6.66 -16.70
N GLU A 65 -8.30 -6.89 -15.84
CA GLU A 65 -7.31 -7.95 -16.04
C GLU A 65 -7.90 -9.36 -15.95
N ILE A 66 -8.85 -9.60 -15.04
CA ILE A 66 -9.55 -10.90 -14.94
C ILE A 66 -10.40 -11.17 -16.19
N GLU A 67 -11.06 -10.16 -16.74
CA GLU A 67 -11.93 -10.31 -17.91
C GLU A 67 -11.16 -10.46 -19.23
N HIS A 68 -9.91 -9.98 -19.30
CA HIS A 68 -9.05 -10.08 -20.49
C HIS A 68 -8.05 -11.24 -20.46
N GLY A 69 -7.85 -11.90 -19.31
CA GLY A 69 -6.95 -13.04 -19.12
C GLY A 69 -7.60 -14.40 -19.38
#